data_AF-A0A345XSF5-F1
#
_entry.id   AF-A0A345XSF5-F1
#
_cell.length_a   1.000
_cell.length_b   1.000
_cell.length_c   1.000
_cell.angle_alpha   90.00
_cell.angle_beta   90.00
_cell.angle_gamma   90.00
#
_symmetry.space_group_name_H-M   'P 1'
#
loop_
_entity.id
_entity.type
_entity.pdbx_description
1 polymer ?
#
loop_
_entity_poly.entity_id
_entity_poly.type
_entity_poly.pdbx_seq_one_letter_code
_entity_poly.pdbx_strand_id
1 'polypeptide(L)'
;MPPRPVRTATGGVAAAAGVLLLGLLVGGLADATQTRPEARPDAAATTVVFRVAVRAATPRPYVPRELAARELWERCRRSTSVHNEHAALARLDGDVWAGTVRPALTGHDLMRLRGCLNDATANRARAEVLGSGNAGR
;
A
#
# COMPACT_ATOMS: atom_id res chain seq x y z
N MET A 1 -9.34 20.31 65.98
CA MET A 1 -10.04 19.83 64.77
C MET A 1 -9.02 19.03 63.96
N PRO A 2 -9.04 17.68 63.98
CA PRO A 2 -7.97 16.91 63.35
C PRO A 2 -8.21 16.86 61.82
N PRO A 3 -7.17 16.99 60.99
CA PRO A 3 -7.31 16.83 59.54
C PRO A 3 -7.57 15.36 59.23
N ARG A 4 -8.60 15.09 58.41
CA ARG A 4 -9.03 13.75 57.98
C ARG A 4 -7.99 13.16 57.02
N PRO A 5 -7.06 12.28 57.44
CA PRO A 5 -5.99 11.77 56.58
C PRO A 5 -6.46 10.64 55.65
N VAL A 6 -7.62 10.03 55.96
CA VAL A 6 -8.18 8.90 55.22
C VAL A 6 -8.78 9.34 53.87
N ARG A 7 -9.28 10.58 53.77
CA ARG A 7 -9.88 11.11 52.53
C ARG A 7 -8.83 11.54 51.51
N THR A 8 -7.66 12.00 51.96
CA THR A 8 -6.55 12.37 51.07
C THR A 8 -5.83 11.13 50.53
N ALA A 9 -5.66 10.08 51.35
CA ALA A 9 -5.06 8.83 50.92
C ALA A 9 -5.91 8.08 49.86
N THR A 10 -7.24 8.01 50.05
CA THR A 10 -8.15 7.38 49.08
C THR A 10 -8.25 8.16 47.76
N GLY A 11 -8.23 9.50 47.80
CA GLY A 11 -8.15 10.33 46.60
C GLY A 11 -6.87 10.10 45.79
N GLY A 12 -5.72 9.95 46.46
CA GLY A 12 -4.45 9.67 45.80
C GLY A 12 -4.41 8.31 45.10
N VAL A 13 -4.93 7.26 45.74
CA VAL A 13 -5.01 5.92 45.14
C VAL A 13 -5.94 5.90 43.93
N ALA A 14 -7.11 6.55 44.02
CA ALA A 14 -8.04 6.63 42.90
C ALA A 14 -7.45 7.40 41.71
N ALA A 15 -6.75 8.51 41.97
CA ALA A 15 -6.05 9.26 40.93
C ALA A 15 -4.95 8.42 40.27
N ALA A 16 -4.14 7.70 41.05
CA ALA A 16 -3.10 6.82 40.53
C ALA A 16 -3.67 5.69 39.67
N ALA A 17 -4.74 5.04 40.13
CA ALA A 17 -5.45 4.01 39.37
C ALA A 17 -6.03 4.57 38.05
N GLY A 18 -6.61 5.78 38.10
CA GLY A 18 -7.13 6.46 36.91
C GLY A 18 -6.04 6.77 35.88
N VAL A 19 -4.90 7.28 36.32
CA VAL A 19 -3.73 7.55 35.45
C VAL A 19 -3.21 6.25 34.83
N LEU A 20 -3.11 5.17 35.62
CA LEU A 20 -2.67 3.86 35.13
C LEU A 20 -3.63 3.32 34.05
N LEU A 21 -4.94 3.38 34.31
CA LEU A 21 -5.97 2.94 33.37
C LEU A 21 -5.93 3.75 32.07
N LEU A 22 -5.78 5.07 32.18
CA LEU A 22 -5.65 5.96 31.03
C LEU A 22 -4.41 5.60 30.20
N GLY A 23 -3.27 5.34 30.86
CA GLY A 23 -2.04 4.91 30.20
C GLY A 23 -2.20 3.59 29.44
N LEU A 24 -2.89 2.61 30.03
CA LEU A 24 -3.18 1.32 29.37
C LEU A 24 -4.12 1.47 28.18
N LEU A 25 -5.17 2.30 28.32
CA LEU A 25 -6.12 2.57 27.23
C LEU A 25 -5.43 3.29 26.07
N VAL A 26 -4.66 4.34 26.36
CA VAL A 26 -3.91 5.08 25.34
C VAL A 26 -2.86 4.19 24.70
N GLY A 27 -2.14 3.37 25.47
CA GLY A 27 -1.16 2.41 24.95
C GLY A 27 -1.80 1.38 24.03
N GLY A 28 -2.94 0.80 24.42
CA GLY A 28 -3.70 -0.14 23.59
C GLY A 28 -4.26 0.49 22.32
N LEU A 29 -4.78 1.72 22.41
CA LEU A 29 -5.23 2.46 21.23
C LEU A 29 -4.06 2.80 20.29
N ALA A 30 -2.93 3.22 20.84
CA ALA A 30 -1.74 3.52 20.06
C ALA A 30 -1.26 2.25 19.34
N ASP A 31 -1.18 1.12 20.03
CA ASP A 31 -0.77 -0.16 19.43
C ASP A 31 -1.69 -0.60 18.29
N ALA A 32 -3.01 -0.47 18.50
CA ALA A 32 -4.01 -0.82 17.50
C ALA A 32 -4.03 0.12 16.28
N THR A 33 -3.58 1.37 16.43
CA THR A 33 -3.61 2.39 15.36
C THR A 33 -2.25 2.67 14.74
N GLN A 34 -1.17 2.17 15.32
CA GLN A 34 0.18 2.44 14.84
C GLN A 34 0.48 1.65 13.57
N THR A 35 0.65 2.38 12.46
CA THR A 35 1.17 1.83 11.21
C THR A 35 2.65 1.50 11.40
N ARG A 36 2.95 0.22 11.65
CA ARG A 36 4.33 -0.26 11.76
C ARG A 36 4.93 -0.50 10.37
N PRO A 37 6.24 -0.28 10.19
CA PRO A 37 6.92 -0.69 8.96
C PRO A 37 6.77 -2.21 8.78
N GLU A 38 6.25 -2.64 7.64
CA GLU A 38 6.26 -4.05 7.28
C GLU A 38 7.70 -4.53 7.05
N ALA A 39 7.99 -5.76 7.45
CA ALA A 39 9.27 -6.39 7.15
C ALA A 39 9.44 -6.49 5.63
N ARG A 40 10.63 -6.12 5.14
CA ARG A 40 10.95 -6.24 3.72
C ARG A 40 10.92 -7.72 3.32
N PRO A 41 10.25 -8.09 2.21
CA PRO A 41 10.24 -9.46 1.74
C PRO A 41 11.66 -9.97 1.48
N ASP A 42 11.87 -11.25 1.74
CA ASP A 42 13.09 -11.97 1.39
C ASP A 42 13.09 -12.34 -0.11
N ALA A 43 13.05 -11.32 -0.96
CA ALA A 43 13.07 -11.43 -2.41
C ALA A 43 13.72 -10.20 -3.05
N ALA A 44 14.31 -10.38 -4.23
CA ALA A 44 14.98 -9.31 -4.96
C ALA A 44 13.99 -8.38 -5.68
N ALA A 45 12.86 -8.91 -6.15
CA ALA A 45 11.88 -8.17 -6.94
C ALA A 45 10.44 -8.69 -6.74
N THR A 46 9.48 -7.82 -7.04
CA THR A 46 8.06 -8.18 -7.17
C THR A 46 7.60 -7.92 -8.59
N THR A 47 6.98 -8.91 -9.23
CA THR A 47 6.41 -8.81 -10.57
C THR A 47 4.90 -8.87 -10.49
N VAL A 48 4.23 -7.96 -11.20
CA VAL A 48 2.77 -7.91 -11.35
C VAL A 48 2.44 -8.03 -12.83
N VAL A 49 1.55 -8.97 -13.16
CA VAL A 49 1.05 -9.20 -14.51
C VAL A 49 -0.34 -8.63 -14.63
N PHE A 50 -0.59 -7.81 -15.65
CA PHE A 50 -1.87 -7.16 -15.87
C PHE A 50 -2.23 -7.06 -17.36
N ARG A 51 -3.52 -7.11 -17.66
CA ARG A 51 -4.08 -6.92 -19.00
C ARG A 51 -4.51 -5.48 -19.20
N VAL A 52 -4.31 -4.90 -20.39
CA VAL A 52 -4.70 -3.53 -20.73
C VAL A 52 -5.83 -3.51 -21.77
N ALA A 53 -7.02 -3.11 -21.33
CA ALA A 53 -8.20 -2.97 -22.19
C ALA A 53 -8.43 -1.50 -22.56
N VAL A 54 -8.44 -1.17 -23.86
CA VAL A 54 -8.74 0.17 -24.38
C VAL A 54 -10.19 0.24 -24.83
N ARG A 55 -10.94 1.25 -24.35
CA ARG A 55 -12.32 1.47 -24.83
C ARG A 55 -12.30 2.02 -26.26
N ALA A 56 -12.78 1.21 -27.21
CA ALA A 56 -12.93 1.59 -28.62
C ALA A 56 -14.16 2.47 -28.81
N ALA A 57 -14.04 3.77 -28.52
CA ALA A 57 -15.10 4.73 -28.77
C ALA A 57 -14.51 6.06 -29.24
N THR A 58 -14.10 6.15 -30.50
CA THR A 58 -14.16 7.34 -31.40
C THR A 58 -13.10 7.27 -32.52
N PRO A 59 -13.36 7.85 -33.71
CA PRO A 59 -12.46 7.88 -34.87
C PRO A 59 -11.32 8.91 -34.74
N ARG A 60 -10.73 9.05 -33.54
CA ARG A 60 -9.60 9.96 -33.23
C ARG A 60 -8.31 9.15 -33.03
N PRO A 61 -7.11 9.76 -33.13
CA PRO A 61 -5.88 9.01 -33.39
C PRO A 61 -5.67 7.91 -32.35
N TYR A 62 -5.43 6.72 -32.88
CA TYR A 62 -5.18 5.49 -32.12
C TYR A 62 -4.05 5.72 -31.12
N VAL A 63 -4.36 5.74 -29.82
CA VAL A 63 -3.31 5.68 -28.80
C VAL A 63 -2.81 4.25 -28.75
N PRO A 64 -1.51 3.98 -29.00
CA PRO A 64 -0.98 2.63 -28.94
C PRO A 64 -1.19 2.03 -27.54
N ARG A 65 -1.65 0.78 -27.46
CA ARG A 65 -1.85 0.07 -26.18
C ARG A 65 -0.60 0.10 -25.30
N GLU A 66 0.57 0.09 -25.92
CA GLU A 66 1.86 0.23 -25.25
C GLU A 66 2.00 1.56 -24.50
N LEU A 67 1.58 2.67 -25.08
CA LEU A 67 1.64 3.97 -24.42
C LEU A 67 0.69 3.99 -23.21
N ALA A 68 -0.51 3.44 -23.36
CA ALA A 68 -1.46 3.33 -22.25
C ALA A 68 -0.94 2.42 -21.13
N ALA A 69 -0.33 1.28 -21.46
CA ALA A 69 0.28 0.37 -20.50
C ALA A 69 1.43 1.05 -19.73
N ARG A 70 2.31 1.74 -20.44
CA ARG A 70 3.44 2.48 -19.86
C ARG A 70 2.97 3.61 -18.96
N GLU A 71 1.95 4.36 -19.35
CA GLU A 71 1.40 5.43 -18.52
C GLU A 71 0.73 4.89 -17.24
N LEU A 72 -0.05 3.80 -17.34
CA LEU A 72 -0.62 3.11 -16.17
C LEU A 72 0.48 2.63 -15.23
N TRP A 73 1.52 1.99 -15.76
CA TRP A 73 2.64 1.48 -14.97
C TRP A 73 3.40 2.61 -14.26
N GLU A 74 3.80 3.64 -14.99
CA GLU A 74 4.53 4.79 -14.43
C GLU A 74 3.72 5.53 -13.36
N ARG A 75 2.40 5.65 -13.55
CA ARG A 75 1.52 6.25 -12.55
C ARG A 75 1.41 5.37 -11.31
N CYS A 76 1.13 4.08 -11.49
CA CYS A 76 0.83 3.19 -10.37
C CYS A 76 2.05 2.69 -9.61
N ARG A 77 3.23 2.59 -10.24
CA ARG A 77 4.47 2.25 -9.51
C ARG A 77 4.86 3.29 -8.46
N ARG A 78 4.33 4.51 -8.56
CA ARG A 78 4.52 5.59 -7.57
C ARG A 78 3.51 5.55 -6.43
N SER A 79 2.55 4.62 -6.43
CA SER A 79 1.60 4.45 -5.33
C SER A 79 2.18 3.67 -4.15
N THR A 80 3.40 3.14 -4.26
CA THR A 80 4.08 2.39 -3.21
C THR A 80 5.01 3.27 -2.39
N SER A 81 5.31 2.88 -1.16
CA SER A 81 6.25 3.60 -0.28
C SER A 81 7.73 3.41 -0.65
N VAL A 82 8.05 2.33 -1.38
CA VAL A 82 9.42 2.00 -1.80
C VAL A 82 9.93 2.96 -2.89
N HIS A 83 11.19 3.40 -2.77
CA HIS A 83 11.93 4.08 -3.84
C HIS A 83 12.22 3.08 -4.97
N ASN A 84 11.35 3.08 -5.98
CA ASN A 84 11.38 2.15 -7.11
C ASN A 84 12.25 2.67 -8.25
N GLU A 85 13.54 2.92 -8.01
CA GLU A 85 14.47 3.39 -9.06
C GLU A 85 14.54 2.40 -10.24
N HIS A 86 14.34 1.11 -9.96
CA HIS A 86 14.34 0.03 -10.94
C HIS A 86 12.94 -0.60 -11.05
N ALA A 87 12.11 -0.03 -11.94
CA ALA A 87 10.76 -0.51 -12.20
C ALA A 87 10.52 -0.78 -13.70
N ALA A 88 10.92 -1.96 -14.17
CA ALA A 88 10.81 -2.32 -15.57
C ALA A 88 9.37 -2.70 -15.97
N LEU A 89 9.03 -2.47 -17.23
CA LEU A 89 7.78 -2.93 -17.85
C LEU A 89 8.13 -3.72 -19.11
N ALA A 90 7.63 -4.94 -19.20
CA ALA A 90 7.77 -5.80 -20.37
C ALA A 90 6.38 -6.20 -20.91
N ARG A 91 6.26 -6.30 -22.23
CA ARG A 91 5.09 -6.91 -22.87
C ARG A 91 5.27 -8.43 -22.88
N LEU A 92 4.24 -9.17 -22.47
CA LEU A 92 4.27 -10.63 -22.51
C LEU A 92 3.65 -11.14 -23.81
N ASP A 93 2.36 -10.88 -24.01
CA ASP A 93 1.62 -11.26 -25.21
C ASP A 93 0.40 -10.34 -25.37
N GLY A 94 0.03 -10.03 -26.61
CA GLY A 94 -1.19 -9.28 -26.91
C GLY A 94 -1.33 -8.01 -26.07
N ASP A 95 -2.30 -8.00 -25.17
CA ASP A 95 -2.60 -6.92 -24.24
C ASP A 95 -2.13 -7.16 -22.79
N VAL A 96 -1.30 -8.17 -22.56
CA VAL A 96 -0.75 -8.57 -21.27
C VAL A 96 0.66 -8.01 -21.08
N TRP A 97 0.90 -7.43 -19.90
CA TRP A 97 2.13 -6.76 -19.52
C TRP A 97 2.60 -7.26 -18.16
N ALA A 98 3.92 -7.28 -17.96
CA ALA A 98 4.57 -7.59 -16.70
C ALA A 98 5.36 -6.38 -16.22
N GLY A 99 4.91 -5.78 -15.12
CA GLY A 99 5.64 -4.75 -14.40
C GLY A 99 6.45 -5.36 -13.27
N THR A 100 7.74 -5.07 -13.18
CA THR A 100 8.62 -5.59 -12.13
C THR A 100 9.23 -4.44 -11.35
N VAL A 101 9.14 -4.50 -10.02
CA VAL A 101 9.68 -3.50 -9.09
C VAL A 101 10.80 -4.11 -8.27
N ARG A 102 11.90 -3.34 -8.13
CA ARG A 102 13.01 -3.63 -7.24
C ARG A 102 13.25 -2.44 -6.30
N PRO A 103 13.45 -2.68 -4.99
CA PRO A 103 13.41 -3.98 -4.30
C PRO A 103 11.99 -4.58 -4.23
N ALA A 104 11.87 -5.83 -3.77
CA ALA A 104 10.58 -6.47 -3.60
C ALA A 104 9.64 -5.65 -2.70
N LEU A 105 8.37 -5.60 -3.10
CA LEU A 105 7.32 -4.84 -2.43
C LEU A 105 6.79 -5.62 -1.22
N THR A 106 6.55 -4.90 -0.12
CA THR A 106 5.83 -5.47 1.03
C THR A 106 4.39 -5.84 0.63
N GLY A 107 3.70 -6.59 1.48
CA GLY A 107 2.30 -6.97 1.22
C GLY A 107 1.40 -5.75 1.04
N HIS A 108 1.58 -4.73 1.88
CA HIS A 108 0.84 -3.47 1.81
C HIS A 108 1.14 -2.69 0.52
N ASP A 109 2.40 -2.58 0.11
CA ASP A 109 2.74 -1.87 -1.12
C ASP A 109 2.27 -2.62 -2.38
N LEU A 110 2.32 -3.95 -2.37
CA LEU A 110 1.73 -4.75 -3.44
C LEU A 110 0.21 -4.54 -3.52
N MET A 111 -0.48 -4.46 -2.37
CA MET A 111 -1.91 -4.15 -2.33
C MET A 111 -2.20 -2.76 -2.93
N ARG A 112 -1.43 -1.73 -2.55
CA ARG A 112 -1.58 -0.36 -3.09
C ARG A 112 -1.31 -0.29 -4.60
N LEU A 113 -0.31 -1.03 -5.08
CA LEU A 113 0.00 -1.11 -6.51
C LEU A 113 -1.15 -1.77 -7.29
N ARG A 114 -1.65 -2.91 -6.79
CA ARG A 114 -2.75 -3.65 -7.42
C ARG A 114 -4.05 -2.84 -7.44
N GLY A 115 -4.37 -2.16 -6.34
CA GLY A 115 -5.52 -1.26 -6.27
C GLY A 115 -5.42 -0.15 -7.32
N CYS A 116 -4.27 0.53 -7.39
CA CYS A 116 -4.05 1.55 -8.41
C CYS A 116 -4.22 0.99 -9.83
N LEU A 117 -3.65 -0.18 -10.15
CA LEU A 117 -3.76 -0.75 -11.50
C LEU A 117 -5.21 -1.08 -11.88
N ASN A 118 -6.00 -1.62 -10.96
CA ASN A 118 -7.40 -1.94 -11.22
C ASN A 118 -8.30 -0.69 -11.32
N ASP A 119 -7.99 0.36 -10.57
CA ASP A 119 -8.85 1.55 -10.48
C ASP A 119 -8.44 2.68 -11.44
N ALA A 120 -7.16 2.76 -11.79
CA ALA A 120 -6.65 3.84 -12.62
C ALA A 120 -7.11 3.69 -14.07
N THR A 121 -7.27 4.84 -14.73
CA THR A 121 -7.48 4.91 -16.16
C THR A 121 -6.41 5.79 -16.81
N ALA A 122 -5.91 5.39 -17.98
CA ALA A 122 -4.97 6.18 -18.77
C ALA A 122 -5.31 6.01 -20.24
N ASN A 123 -5.41 7.10 -21.01
CA ASN A 123 -5.74 7.04 -22.44
C ASN A 123 -6.98 6.20 -22.78
N ARG A 124 -8.04 6.30 -21.95
CA ARG A 124 -9.26 5.47 -22.05
C ARG A 124 -9.01 3.95 -21.94
N ALA A 125 -7.84 3.58 -21.43
CA ALA A 125 -7.48 2.22 -21.08
C ALA A 125 -7.64 1.99 -19.59
N ARG A 126 -7.93 0.74 -19.23
CA ARG A 126 -7.93 0.22 -17.87
C ARG A 126 -7.01 -0.98 -17.79
N ALA A 127 -6.45 -1.22 -16.62
CA ALA A 127 -5.73 -2.46 -16.35
C ALA A 127 -6.59 -3.41 -15.50
N GLU A 128 -6.39 -4.71 -15.72
CA GLU A 128 -6.90 -5.79 -14.89
C GLU A 128 -5.72 -6.63 -14.44
N VAL A 129 -5.49 -6.71 -13.13
CA VAL A 129 -4.40 -7.52 -12.59
C VAL A 129 -4.73 -9.01 -12.71
N LEU A 130 -3.90 -9.74 -13.44
CA LEU A 130 -4.03 -11.19 -13.65
C LEU A 130 -3.31 -11.98 -12.56
N GLY A 131 -2.22 -11.45 -12.01
CA GLY A 131 -1.41 -12.13 -11.01
C GLY A 131 -0.24 -11.30 -10.51
N SER A 132 0.38 -11.75 -9.44
CA SER A 132 1.61 -11.17 -8.90
C SER A 132 2.46 -12.23 -8.24
N GLY A 133 3.77 -12.07 -8.26
CA GLY A 133 4.72 -12.98 -7.62
C GLY A 133 6.02 -12.28 -7.27
N ASN A 134 6.76 -12.89 -6.35
CA ASN A 134 8.11 -12.44 -6.01
C ASN A 134 9.12 -13.25 -6.81
N ALA A 135 10.14 -12.58 -7.35
CA ALA A 135 11.18 -13.22 -8.16
C ALA A 135 12.51 -13.20 -7.42
N GLY A 136 12.95 -14.40 -7.03
CA GLY A 136 14.32 -14.77 -6.66
C GLY A 136 14.92 -14.14 -5.40
N ARG A 137 16.01 -14.77 -4.96
CA ARG A 137 17.18 -14.14 -4.34
C ARG A 137 18.32 -14.19 -5.34
#